data_AF-A0A925JDQ9-F1
#
_entry.id   AF-A0A925JDQ9-F1
#
_cell.length_a   1.000
_cell.length_b   1.000
_cell.length_c   1.000
_cell.angle_alpha   90.00
_cell.angle_beta   90.00
_cell.angle_gamma   90.00
#
_symmetry.space_group_name_H-M   'P 1'
#
loop_
_entity.id
_entity.type
_entity.pdbx_description
1 polymer ?
#
loop_
_entity_poly.entity_id
_entity_poly.type
_entity_poly.pdbx_seq_one_letter_code
_entity_poly.pdbx_strand_id
1 'polypeptide(L)' 'QMPARVELTRPQDHYKLSLSYQAPEAVVIDSQYDADIFVLENKWQLPEVDLDKRESGRTLSQQ' A
#
# COMPACT_ATOMS: atom_id res chain seq x y z
N GLN A 1 8.97 15.68 12.22
CA GLN A 1 7.75 15.16 12.86
C GLN A 1 7.01 14.29 11.87
N MET A 2 6.50 13.14 12.32
CA MET A 2 5.67 12.26 11.50
C MET A 2 4.27 12.88 11.28
N PRO A 3 3.69 12.76 10.07
CA PRO A 3 2.32 13.21 9.84
C PRO A 3 1.34 12.34 10.65
N ALA A 4 0.54 12.96 11.51
CA ALA A 4 -0.43 12.25 12.34
C ALA A 4 -1.63 11.68 11.55
N ARG A 5 -1.87 12.21 10.34
CA ARG A 5 -2.98 11.86 9.46
C ARG A 5 -2.58 12.00 8.00
N VAL A 6 -2.98 11.03 7.19
CA VAL A 6 -2.84 11.04 5.73
C VAL A 6 -4.23 10.90 5.11
N GLU A 7 -4.56 11.73 4.12
CA GLU A 7 -5.82 11.64 3.39
C GLU A 7 -5.58 11.40 1.91
N LEU A 8 -6.32 10.46 1.33
CA LEU A 8 -6.31 10.12 -0.08
C LEU A 8 -7.74 10.28 -0.61
N THR A 9 -7.92 11.20 -1.55
CA THR A 9 -9.23 11.44 -2.19
C THR A 9 -9.17 10.91 -3.61
N ARG A 10 -10.22 10.20 -4.04
CA ARG A 10 -10.43 9.90 -5.46
C ARG A 10 -11.68 10.64 -5.94
N PRO A 11 -11.53 11.82 -6.58
CA PRO A 11 -12.66 12.66 -6.96
C PRO A 11 -13.65 11.97 -7.90
N GLN A 12 -13.15 11.18 -8.86
CA GLN A 12 -13.96 10.47 -9.86
C GLN A 12 -14.94 9.48 -9.20
N ASP A 13 -14.50 8.79 -8.15
CA ASP A 13 -15.27 7.74 -7.46
C ASP A 13 -15.93 8.26 -6.17
N HIS A 14 -15.87 9.59 -5.93
CA HIS A 14 -16.49 10.29 -4.80
C HIS A 14 -16.19 9.67 -3.42
N TYR A 15 -15.01 9.10 -3.22
CA TYR A 15 -14.60 8.55 -1.94
C TYR A 15 -13.30 9.17 -1.41
N LYS A 16 -13.15 9.10 -0.09
CA LYS A 16 -11.98 9.52 0.65
C LYS A 16 -11.54 8.43 1.62
N LEU A 17 -10.24 8.13 1.61
CA LEU A 17 -9.58 7.31 2.61
C LEU A 17 -8.82 8.24 3.56
N SER A 18 -8.90 7.97 4.86
CA SER A 18 -8.15 8.68 5.89
C SER A 18 -7.44 7.67 6.78
N LEU A 19 -6.13 7.83 6.95
CA LEU A 19 -5.26 6.98 7.75
C LEU A 19 -4.66 7.82 8.88
N SER A 20 -4.74 7.31 10.11
CA SER A 20 -4.15 7.93 11.29
C SER A 20 -3.48 6.86 12.16
N TYR A 21 -2.44 7.23 12.90
CA TYR A 21 -1.85 6.36 13.92
C TYR A 21 -2.83 6.18 15.09
N GLN A 22 -3.08 4.94 15.49
CA GLN A 22 -3.94 4.64 16.64
C GLN A 22 -3.32 5.07 17.97
N ALA A 23 -2.00 4.90 18.12
CA ALA A 23 -1.21 5.30 19.29
C ALA A 23 0.05 6.07 18.82
N PRO A 24 -0.07 7.38 18.52
CA PRO A 24 1.04 8.17 17.99
C PRO A 24 2.28 8.20 18.91
N GLU A 25 2.10 8.09 20.22
CA GLU A 25 3.14 8.04 21.23
C GLU A 25 3.98 6.75 21.19
N ALA A 26 3.44 5.68 20.60
CA ALA A 26 4.12 4.39 20.48
C ALA A 26 4.91 4.25 19.17
N VAL A 27 4.94 5.30 18.32
CA VAL A 27 5.66 5.26 17.05
C VAL A 27 7.16 5.30 17.32
N VAL A 28 7.86 4.26 16.86
CA VAL A 28 9.33 4.18 16.88
C VAL A 28 9.84 4.37 15.45
N ILE A 29 10.84 5.25 15.30
CA ILE A 29 11.49 5.55 14.02
C ILE A 29 12.91 4.97 14.08
N ASP A 30 13.47 4.63 12.92
CA ASP A 30 14.84 4.12 12.78
C ASP A 30 15.12 2.81 13.54
N SER A 31 14.08 2.01 13.78
CA SER A 31 14.23 0.64 14.26
C SER A 31 14.93 -0.23 13.21
N GLN A 32 15.88 -1.04 13.66
CA GLN A 32 16.49 -2.05 12.82
C GLN A 32 15.58 -3.28 12.72
N TYR A 33 15.35 -3.73 11.50
CA TYR A 33 14.54 -4.90 11.18
C TYR A 33 15.33 -5.83 10.27
N ASP A 34 15.14 -7.13 10.44
CA ASP A 34 15.70 -8.14 9.54
C ASP A 34 15.05 -8.02 8.15
N ALA A 35 15.80 -8.28 7.10
CA ALA A 35 15.34 -8.03 5.72
C ALA A 35 14.18 -8.95 5.30
N ASP A 36 14.08 -10.13 5.92
CA ASP A 36 13.07 -11.15 5.63
C ASP A 36 11.65 -10.72 6.02
N ILE A 37 11.47 -9.82 7.01
CA ILE A 37 10.13 -9.35 7.39
C ILE A 37 9.42 -8.56 6.28
N PHE A 38 10.19 -8.03 5.33
CA PHE A 38 9.69 -7.29 4.18
C PHE A 38 9.41 -8.19 2.96
N VAL A 39 9.65 -9.50 3.09
CA VAL A 39 9.31 -10.49 2.07
C VAL A 39 7.90 -11.00 2.33
N LEU A 40 7.02 -10.83 1.34
CA LEU A 40 5.67 -11.41 1.41
C LEU A 40 5.75 -12.92 1.14
N GLU A 41 5.46 -13.73 2.17
CA GLU A 41 5.44 -15.19 2.07
C GLU A 41 4.01 -15.74 2.05
N ASN A 42 3.70 -16.57 1.05
CA ASN A 42 2.43 -17.29 0.97
C ASN A 42 2.43 -18.56 1.83
N LYS A 43 2.14 -18.42 3.12
CA LYS A 43 2.19 -19.54 4.09
C LYS A 43 1.11 -20.60 3.91
N TRP A 44 0.01 -20.28 3.24
CA TRP A 44 -1.14 -21.18 3.07
C TRP A 44 -1.31 -21.70 1.64
N GLN A 45 -0.34 -21.43 0.76
CA GLN A 45 -0.38 -21.85 -0.64
C GLN A 45 -1.67 -21.39 -1.34
N LEU A 46 -2.11 -20.16 -1.02
CA LEU A 46 -3.27 -19.56 -1.67
C LEU A 46 -2.97 -19.30 -3.15
N PRO A 47 -3.98 -19.28 -4.04
CA PRO A 47 -3.77 -18.91 -5.44
C PRO A 47 -3.13 -17.52 -5.57
N GLU A 48 -2.03 -17.42 -6.32
CA GLU A 48 -1.31 -16.18 -6.52
C GLU A 48 -1.72 -15.51 -7.84
N VAL A 49 -2.03 -14.22 -7.76
CA VAL A 49 -2.28 -13.38 -8.94
C VAL A 49 -1.11 -12.43 -9.08
N ASP A 50 -0.37 -12.60 -10.18
CA ASP A 50 0.73 -11.71 -10.53
C ASP A 50 0.17 -10.47 -11.24
N LEU A 51 0.21 -9.33 -10.54
CA LEU A 51 -0.31 -8.04 -10.99
C LEU A 51 0.67 -7.31 -11.94
N ASP A 52 1.94 -7.74 -12.00
CA ASP A 52 2.97 -7.17 -12.85
C ASP A 52 2.99 -7.79 -14.25
N LYS A 53 2.31 -8.93 -14.42
CA LYS A 53 1.88 -9.43 -15.73
C LYS A 53 0.90 -8.43 -16.33
N ARG A 54 1.44 -7.35 -16.89
CA ARG A 54 0.70 -6.31 -17.60
C ARG A 54 -0.33 -6.97 -18.51
N GLU A 55 -1.59 -6.57 -18.35
CA GLU A 55 -2.56 -6.76 -19.42
C GLU A 55 -1.98 -6.12 -20.68
N SER A 56 -1.62 -6.94 -21.66
CA SER A 56 -1.21 -6.52 -23.01
C SER A 56 -2.32 -5.78 -23.78
N GLY A 57 -3.41 -5.38 -23.12
CA GLY A 57 -4.61 -4.78 -23.69
C GLY A 57 -4.84 -3.30 -23.36
N ARG A 58 -4.03 -2.65 -22.52
CA ARG A 58 -4.21 -1.21 -22.22
C ARG A 58 -3.28 -0.33 -23.06
N THR A 59 -3.27 -0.58 -24.37
CA THR A 59 -2.91 0.46 -25.35
C THR A 59 -4.21 1.08 -25.84
N LEU A 60 -4.24 2.42 -25.93
CA LEU A 60 -5.27 3.31 -26.51
C LEU A 60 -6.26 3.96 -25.53
N SER A 61 -5.91 5.18 -25.11
CA SER A 61 -6.60 6.44 -25.44
C SER A 61 -5.69 7.58 -24.98
N GLN A 62 -4.92 8.21 -25.89
CA GLN A 62 -5.20 9.55 -26.44
C GLN A 62 -5.30 10.61 -25.31
N GLN A 63 -4.50 11.67 -25.25
CA GLN A 63 -3.70 12.41 -26.23
C GLN A 63 -2.78 13.35 -25.46
#